data_AF-A0A2P7YVZ9-F1
#
_entry.id   AF-A0A2P7YVZ9-F1
#
_cell.length_a   1.000
_cell.length_b   1.000
_cell.length_c   1.000
_cell.angle_alpha   90.00
_cell.angle_beta   90.00
_cell.angle_gamma   90.00
#
_symmetry.space_group_name_H-M   'P 1'
#
loop_
_entity.id
_entity.type
_entity.pdbx_description
1 polymer ?
#
loop_
_entity_poly.entity_id
_entity_poly.type
_entity_poly.pdbx_seq_one_letter_code
_entity_poly.pdbx_strand_id
1 'polypeptide(L)'
;MAEIAGLLLAIAQLSTSIRTAAIFCRKVQKGREAIRDASGPAKELKAHCEALHGLDECEDEESDLLEIIDMIKSTKNIKVVASSRDMQDYVDYFEDGPRLTVHEKTRDDIQNFVRSQINEHSRSKAVQKLCKRLSHDEQQKLVKIVTDKSEGVFLWVKFAIKEIRKGPNSDSIEELLLRLRKLPVDLKNMFEYMIGRIPQDYQQRAMLYFRLLAIEGPEQ
;
A
#
# COMPACT_ATOMS: atom_id res chain seq x y z
N MET A 1 7.32 -12.92 -18.04
CA MET A 1 5.96 -13.45 -17.81
C MET A 1 5.54 -13.40 -16.33
N ALA A 2 6.37 -13.81 -15.36
CA ALA A 2 6.03 -13.73 -13.93
C ALA A 2 6.01 -12.29 -13.36
N GLU A 3 6.79 -11.35 -13.91
CA GLU A 3 6.80 -9.94 -13.45
C GLU A 3 5.65 -9.09 -14.01
N ILE A 4 5.02 -9.53 -15.11
CA ILE A 4 3.83 -8.87 -15.69
C ILE A 4 2.56 -9.31 -14.94
N ALA A 5 2.52 -10.55 -14.44
CA ALA A 5 1.43 -11.03 -13.59
C ALA A 5 1.35 -10.27 -12.25
N GLY A 6 2.49 -9.91 -11.65
CA GLY A 6 2.53 -9.11 -10.42
C GLY A 6 2.09 -7.66 -10.62
N LEU A 7 2.35 -7.09 -11.80
CA LEU A 7 1.87 -5.74 -12.16
C LEU A 7 0.38 -5.75 -12.53
N LEU A 8 -0.10 -6.79 -13.21
CA LEU A 8 -1.53 -7.00 -13.49
C LEU A 8 -2.34 -7.25 -12.22
N LEU A 9 -1.76 -7.89 -11.19
CA LEU A 9 -2.39 -8.06 -9.88
C LEU A 9 -2.50 -6.73 -9.11
N ALA A 10 -1.49 -5.85 -9.24
CA ALA A 10 -1.50 -4.51 -8.65
C ALA A 10 -2.44 -3.54 -9.41
N ILE A 11 -2.55 -3.68 -10.74
CA ILE A 11 -3.51 -2.93 -11.57
C ILE A 11 -4.94 -3.44 -11.34
N ALA A 12 -5.13 -4.74 -11.10
CA ALA A 12 -6.43 -5.27 -10.68
C ALA A 12 -6.85 -4.70 -9.31
N GLN A 13 -5.90 -4.50 -8.39
CA GLN A 13 -6.12 -3.85 -7.09
C GLN A 13 -6.43 -2.35 -7.22
N LEU A 14 -5.81 -1.62 -8.15
CA LEU A 14 -6.15 -0.22 -8.45
C LEU A 14 -7.51 -0.07 -9.16
N SER A 15 -7.90 -1.02 -10.01
CA SER A 15 -9.27 -1.08 -10.56
C SER A 15 -10.32 -1.35 -9.48
N THR A 16 -9.89 -1.76 -8.28
CA THR A 16 -10.79 -2.04 -7.17
C THR A 16 -11.27 -0.76 -6.52
N SER A 17 -10.58 0.40 -6.55
CA SER A 17 -11.07 1.62 -5.87
C SER A 17 -12.28 2.25 -6.58
N ILE A 18 -12.22 2.41 -7.90
CA ILE A 18 -13.34 2.91 -8.73
C ILE A 18 -14.47 1.87 -8.81
N ARG A 19 -14.11 0.59 -8.87
CA ARG A 19 -15.10 -0.48 -8.68
C ARG A 19 -15.65 -0.46 -7.27
N THR A 20 -14.92 -0.07 -6.24
CA THR A 20 -15.42 -0.04 -4.86
C THR A 20 -16.42 1.07 -4.71
N ALA A 21 -16.25 2.26 -5.30
CA ALA A 21 -17.30 3.30 -5.30
C ALA A 21 -18.55 2.87 -6.11
N ALA A 22 -18.39 2.31 -7.32
CA ALA A 22 -19.53 1.86 -8.13
C ALA A 22 -20.21 0.58 -7.58
N ILE A 23 -19.42 -0.34 -7.00
CA ILE A 23 -19.91 -1.52 -6.27
C ILE A 23 -20.51 -1.08 -4.94
N PHE A 24 -19.97 -0.06 -4.26
CA PHE A 24 -20.52 0.51 -3.03
C PHE A 24 -21.86 1.14 -3.32
N CYS A 25 -21.99 2.02 -4.31
CA CYS A 25 -23.29 2.56 -4.73
C CYS A 25 -24.26 1.44 -5.15
N ARG A 26 -23.83 0.45 -5.96
CA ARG A 26 -24.70 -0.70 -6.32
C ARG A 26 -25.02 -1.61 -5.14
N LYS A 27 -24.12 -1.79 -4.17
CA LYS A 27 -24.31 -2.62 -2.97
C LYS A 27 -25.13 -1.89 -1.92
N VAL A 28 -25.01 -0.57 -1.80
CA VAL A 28 -25.86 0.29 -1.00
C VAL A 28 -27.26 0.25 -1.60
N GLN A 29 -27.41 0.34 -2.92
CA GLN A 29 -28.71 0.23 -3.60
C GLN A 29 -29.33 -1.18 -3.46
N LYS A 30 -28.55 -2.24 -3.67
CA LYS A 30 -28.97 -3.63 -3.38
C LYS A 30 -29.20 -3.89 -1.90
N GLY A 31 -28.46 -3.22 -1.02
CA GLY A 31 -28.62 -3.25 0.43
C GLY A 31 -29.95 -2.61 0.83
N ARG A 32 -30.30 -1.45 0.25
CA ARG A 32 -31.61 -0.81 0.40
C ARG A 32 -32.75 -1.71 -0.06
N GLU A 33 -32.59 -2.40 -1.19
CA GLU A 33 -33.57 -3.38 -1.70
C GLU A 33 -33.68 -4.61 -0.78
N ALA A 34 -32.55 -5.18 -0.35
CA ALA A 34 -32.52 -6.33 0.56
C ALA A 34 -33.06 -6.00 1.96
N ILE A 35 -32.82 -4.78 2.47
CA ILE A 35 -33.36 -4.28 3.74
C ILE A 35 -34.88 -4.04 3.62
N ARG A 36 -35.35 -3.52 2.48
CA ARG A 36 -36.78 -3.38 2.19
C ARG A 36 -37.49 -4.73 2.16
N ASP A 37 -36.86 -5.74 1.56
CA ASP A 37 -37.40 -7.09 1.43
C ASP A 37 -37.26 -7.91 2.74
N ALA A 38 -36.36 -7.52 3.64
CA ALA A 38 -36.17 -8.15 4.96
C ALA A 38 -37.15 -7.65 6.04
N SER A 39 -38.14 -6.82 5.69
CA SER A 39 -39.18 -6.33 6.60
C SER A 39 -40.24 -7.37 7.00
N GLY A 40 -40.03 -8.65 6.64
CA GLY A 40 -40.82 -9.81 7.12
C GLY A 40 -40.37 -10.33 8.51
N PRO A 41 -41.15 -11.24 9.13
CA PRO A 41 -40.92 -11.68 10.51
C PRO A 41 -39.53 -12.29 10.72
N ALA A 42 -38.91 -11.91 11.84
CA ALA A 42 -37.49 -12.04 12.18
C ALA A 42 -36.85 -13.40 11.85
N LYS A 43 -36.08 -13.45 10.76
CA LYS A 43 -34.99 -14.41 10.59
C LYS A 43 -33.73 -13.80 11.22
N GLU A 44 -33.01 -14.60 12.01
CA GLU A 44 -31.70 -14.27 12.57
C GLU A 44 -30.76 -13.79 11.44
N LEU A 45 -30.54 -12.47 11.37
CA LEU A 45 -29.72 -11.84 10.35
C LEU A 45 -28.24 -12.03 10.73
N LYS A 46 -27.49 -12.77 9.91
CA LYS A 46 -26.03 -12.91 10.05
C LYS A 46 -25.36 -11.55 9.99
N ALA A 47 -24.36 -11.33 10.84
CA ALA A 47 -23.52 -10.13 10.78
C ALA A 47 -22.79 -10.07 9.42
N HIS A 48 -23.04 -9.02 8.67
CA HIS A 48 -22.42 -8.67 7.39
C HIS A 48 -21.30 -7.66 7.64
N CYS A 49 -20.20 -7.75 6.91
CA CYS A 49 -19.07 -6.83 7.04
C CYS A 49 -18.78 -6.19 5.68
N GLU A 50 -18.83 -4.86 5.62
CA GLU A 50 -18.52 -4.09 4.43
C GLU A 50 -17.14 -3.43 4.60
N ALA A 51 -16.27 -3.60 3.60
CA ALA A 51 -14.94 -3.00 3.59
C ALA A 51 -14.93 -1.80 2.63
N LEU A 52 -14.60 -0.63 3.16
CA LEU A 52 -14.48 0.62 2.43
C LEU A 52 -13.00 0.97 2.34
N HIS A 53 -12.47 1.06 1.12
CA HIS A 53 -11.05 1.31 0.90
C HIS A 53 -10.85 2.64 0.18
N GLY A 54 -9.86 3.41 0.62
CA GLY A 54 -9.49 4.68 0.01
C GLY A 54 -10.56 5.75 0.19
N LEU A 55 -11.07 5.96 1.41
CA LEU A 55 -12.06 7.04 1.64
C LEU A 55 -11.52 8.41 1.18
N ASP A 56 -10.21 8.64 1.33
CA ASP A 56 -9.49 9.84 0.86
C ASP A 56 -9.40 9.98 -0.67
N GLU A 57 -9.84 8.98 -1.43
CA GLU A 57 -9.92 9.03 -2.89
C GLU A 57 -11.30 9.45 -3.40
N CYS A 58 -12.26 9.69 -2.50
CA CYS A 58 -13.59 10.17 -2.87
C CYS A 58 -13.52 11.66 -3.20
N GLU A 59 -13.92 12.02 -4.43
CA GLU A 59 -13.92 13.41 -4.92
C GLU A 59 -15.23 14.15 -4.61
N ASP A 60 -16.26 13.44 -4.13
CA ASP A 60 -17.54 14.00 -3.69
C ASP A 60 -17.38 14.82 -2.39
N GLU A 61 -18.38 15.63 -2.03
CA GLU A 61 -18.37 16.34 -0.75
C GLU A 61 -18.25 15.34 0.40
N GLU A 62 -17.22 15.54 1.25
CA GLU A 62 -16.91 14.63 2.35
C GLU A 62 -18.11 14.40 3.27
N SER A 63 -18.94 15.42 3.48
CA SER A 63 -20.20 15.33 4.23
C SER A 63 -21.14 14.25 3.70
N ASP A 64 -21.29 14.13 2.39
CA ASP A 64 -22.20 13.15 1.77
C ASP A 64 -21.69 11.72 2.01
N LEU A 65 -20.38 11.51 1.92
CA LEU A 65 -19.74 10.24 2.19
C LEU A 65 -19.94 9.82 3.67
N LEU A 66 -19.70 10.75 4.60
CA LEU A 66 -19.87 10.50 6.04
C LEU A 66 -21.33 10.20 6.40
N GLU A 67 -22.29 10.91 5.80
CA GLU A 67 -23.73 10.63 5.97
C GLU A 67 -24.09 9.21 5.52
N ILE A 68 -23.56 8.75 4.39
CA ILE A 68 -23.78 7.38 3.91
C ILE A 68 -23.16 6.36 4.88
N ILE A 69 -21.96 6.64 5.39
CA ILE A 69 -21.29 5.76 6.37
C ILE A 69 -22.11 5.66 7.65
N ASP A 70 -22.69 6.75 8.14
CA ASP A 70 -23.58 6.74 9.32
C ASP A 70 -24.87 5.96 9.08
N MET A 71 -25.46 6.09 7.88
CA MET A 71 -26.61 5.28 7.49
C MET A 71 -26.28 3.77 7.54
N ILE A 72 -25.11 3.38 7.03
CA ILE A 72 -24.66 1.98 7.05
C ILE A 72 -24.39 1.51 8.49
N LYS A 73 -23.70 2.33 9.31
CA LYS A 73 -23.43 2.04 10.73
C LYS A 73 -24.72 1.87 11.54
N SER A 74 -25.78 2.61 11.20
CA SER A 74 -27.09 2.50 11.86
C SER A 74 -27.87 1.22 11.54
N THR A 75 -27.46 0.51 10.48
CA THR A 75 -28.13 -0.72 10.04
C THR A 75 -27.74 -1.89 10.91
N LYS A 76 -28.75 -2.55 11.52
CA LYS A 76 -28.50 -3.74 12.35
C LYS A 76 -27.75 -4.82 11.57
N ASN A 77 -26.78 -5.43 12.24
CA ASN A 77 -25.95 -6.52 11.72
C ASN A 77 -25.02 -6.14 10.58
N ILE A 78 -24.70 -4.85 10.38
CA ILE A 78 -23.61 -4.44 9.48
C ILE A 78 -22.41 -3.95 10.30
N LYS A 79 -21.22 -4.41 9.95
CA LYS A 79 -19.93 -3.89 10.42
C LYS A 79 -19.24 -3.19 9.26
N VAL A 80 -18.60 -2.06 9.54
CA VAL A 80 -17.82 -1.32 8.54
C VAL A 80 -16.35 -1.43 8.91
N VAL A 81 -15.52 -1.76 7.92
CA VAL A 81 -14.07 -1.67 7.99
C VAL A 81 -13.64 -0.64 6.97
N ALA A 82 -13.27 0.55 7.42
CA ALA A 82 -12.81 1.62 6.55
C ALA A 82 -11.27 1.70 6.56
N SER A 83 -10.70 2.13 5.44
CA SER A 83 -9.28 2.51 5.35
C SER A 83 -9.13 3.79 4.53
N SER A 84 -8.28 4.68 5.01
CA SER A 84 -7.93 5.96 4.38
C SER A 84 -6.43 6.25 4.60
N ARG A 85 -5.93 7.33 4.01
CA ARG A 85 -4.73 8.01 4.52
C ARG A 85 -4.97 8.54 5.94
N ASP A 86 -3.86 8.80 6.63
CA ASP A 86 -3.85 9.39 7.97
C ASP A 86 -4.18 10.89 7.89
N MET A 87 -5.45 11.18 7.61
CA MET A 87 -6.02 12.52 7.56
C MET A 87 -6.81 12.77 8.84
N GLN A 88 -6.65 13.96 9.41
CA GLN A 88 -7.22 14.30 10.70
C GLN A 88 -8.75 14.16 10.72
N ASP A 89 -9.43 14.53 9.64
CA ASP A 89 -10.89 14.49 9.56
C ASP A 89 -11.45 13.07 9.71
N TYR A 90 -10.86 12.08 9.04
CA TYR A 90 -11.22 10.67 9.24
C TYR A 90 -10.78 10.12 10.59
N VAL A 91 -9.64 10.60 11.12
CA VAL A 91 -9.18 10.25 12.46
C VAL A 91 -10.21 10.70 13.51
N ASP A 92 -10.73 11.91 13.38
CA ASP A 92 -11.70 12.46 14.31
C ASP A 92 -13.06 11.78 14.11
N TYR A 93 -13.51 11.60 12.88
CA TYR A 93 -14.80 10.94 12.58
C TYR A 93 -14.88 9.49 13.08
N PHE A 94 -13.79 8.73 13.00
CA PHE A 94 -13.72 7.33 13.46
C PHE A 94 -13.10 7.20 14.86
N GLU A 95 -13.10 8.24 15.69
CA GLU A 95 -12.47 8.20 17.02
C GLU A 95 -13.04 7.10 17.94
N ASP A 96 -14.35 6.85 17.87
CA ASP A 96 -15.04 5.85 18.69
C ASP A 96 -14.80 4.40 18.22
N GLY A 97 -14.15 4.22 17.07
CA GLY A 97 -13.95 2.93 16.42
C GLY A 97 -12.61 2.27 16.74
N PRO A 98 -12.51 0.92 16.66
CA PRO A 98 -11.22 0.24 16.65
C PRO A 98 -10.36 0.72 15.47
N ARG A 99 -9.10 1.08 15.73
CA ARG A 99 -8.16 1.57 14.72
C ARG A 99 -6.95 0.67 14.56
N LEU A 100 -6.50 0.53 13.31
CA LEU A 100 -5.25 -0.13 12.97
C LEU A 100 -4.36 0.79 12.13
N THR A 101 -3.34 1.37 12.75
CA THR A 101 -2.31 2.14 12.04
C THR A 101 -1.29 1.19 11.40
N VAL A 102 -1.45 0.91 10.10
CA VAL A 102 -0.71 -0.16 9.42
C VAL A 102 0.81 0.03 9.51
N HIS A 103 1.32 1.24 9.27
CA HIS A 103 2.76 1.50 9.21
C HIS A 103 3.47 1.30 10.57
N GLU A 104 2.75 1.41 11.69
CA GLU A 104 3.26 1.12 13.03
C GLU A 104 3.37 -0.38 13.32
N LYS A 105 2.66 -1.21 12.54
CA LYS A 105 2.58 -2.67 12.75
C LYS A 105 3.45 -3.47 11.78
N THR A 106 4.05 -2.86 10.78
CA THR A 106 4.87 -3.55 9.77
C THR A 106 6.35 -3.68 10.14
N ARG A 107 6.80 -3.07 11.25
CA ARG A 107 8.22 -2.99 11.61
C ARG A 107 8.90 -4.35 11.71
N ASP A 108 8.30 -5.29 12.44
CA ASP A 108 8.87 -6.62 12.65
C ASP A 108 8.87 -7.44 11.36
N ASP A 109 7.78 -7.36 10.59
CA ASP A 109 7.68 -8.01 9.27
C ASP A 109 8.73 -7.48 8.30
N ILE A 110 8.96 -6.16 8.29
CA ILE A 110 10.01 -5.53 7.49
C ILE A 110 11.37 -6.01 7.94
N GLN A 111 11.63 -6.04 9.25
CA GLN A 111 12.91 -6.52 9.78
C GLN A 111 13.19 -7.98 9.36
N ASN A 112 12.19 -8.84 9.51
CA ASN A 112 12.27 -10.24 9.12
C ASN A 112 12.44 -10.40 7.60
N PHE A 113 11.70 -9.61 6.81
CA PHE A 113 11.87 -9.57 5.37
C PHE A 113 13.29 -9.15 4.99
N VAL A 114 13.83 -8.07 5.53
CA VAL A 114 15.19 -7.59 5.23
C VAL A 114 16.25 -8.65 5.57
N ARG A 115 16.15 -9.31 6.75
CA ARG A 115 17.02 -10.44 7.11
C ARG A 115 16.93 -11.58 6.08
N SER A 116 15.72 -11.92 5.64
CA SER A 116 15.52 -12.94 4.60
C SER A 116 16.11 -12.56 3.22
N GLN A 117 16.36 -11.27 2.98
CA GLN A 117 16.96 -10.80 1.73
C GLN A 117 18.48 -10.63 1.82
N ILE A 118 19.00 -10.28 3.00
CA ILE A 118 20.42 -10.06 3.31
C ILE A 118 20.93 -11.25 4.11
N ASN A 119 21.19 -12.36 3.42
CA ASN A 119 21.81 -13.54 4.03
C ASN A 119 22.72 -14.25 3.03
N GLU A 120 23.57 -15.13 3.55
CA GLU A 120 24.57 -15.88 2.79
C GLU A 120 23.96 -16.86 1.76
N HIS A 121 22.71 -17.26 1.95
CA HIS A 121 21.98 -18.14 1.03
C HIS A 121 21.21 -17.37 -0.05
N SER A 122 21.34 -16.04 -0.09
CA SER A 122 20.67 -15.20 -1.08
C SER A 122 21.06 -15.59 -2.50
N ARG A 123 20.10 -15.62 -3.43
CA ARG A 123 20.38 -15.90 -4.86
C ARG A 123 21.26 -14.83 -5.53
N SER A 124 21.40 -13.65 -4.91
CA SER A 124 22.25 -12.58 -5.42
C SER A 124 23.70 -12.78 -5.00
N LYS A 125 24.61 -12.98 -5.96
CA LYS A 125 26.06 -13.06 -5.72
C LYS A 125 26.61 -11.81 -5.00
N ALA A 126 26.06 -10.63 -5.30
CA ALA A 126 26.44 -9.39 -4.62
C ALA A 126 26.10 -9.44 -3.13
N VAL A 127 24.91 -9.93 -2.78
CA VAL A 127 24.50 -10.10 -1.38
C VAL A 127 25.32 -11.18 -0.67
N GLN A 128 25.60 -12.31 -1.31
CA GLN A 128 26.44 -13.35 -0.72
C GLN A 128 27.83 -12.82 -0.36
N LYS A 129 28.46 -12.05 -1.28
CA LYS A 129 29.75 -11.42 -1.04
C LYS A 129 29.69 -10.36 0.05
N LEU A 130 28.63 -9.54 0.05
CA LEU A 130 28.40 -8.57 1.11
C LEU A 130 28.37 -9.26 2.48
N CYS A 131 27.58 -10.33 2.62
CA CYS A 131 27.48 -11.07 3.88
C CYS A 131 28.82 -11.66 4.33
N LYS A 132 29.64 -12.18 3.39
CA LYS A 132 30.98 -12.71 3.72
C LYS A 132 31.98 -11.65 4.20
N ARG A 133 31.82 -10.40 3.80
CA ARG A 133 32.71 -9.29 4.20
C ARG A 133 32.26 -8.62 5.50
N LEU A 134 30.95 -8.58 5.74
CA LEU A 134 30.38 -7.92 6.91
C LEU A 134 30.37 -8.88 8.09
N SER A 135 30.81 -8.38 9.25
CA SER A 135 30.57 -9.04 10.53
C SER A 135 29.07 -9.17 10.81
N HIS A 136 28.70 -10.08 11.72
CA HIS A 136 27.31 -10.26 12.11
C HIS A 136 26.67 -8.96 12.62
N ASP A 137 27.40 -8.19 13.42
CA ASP A 137 26.92 -6.90 13.95
C ASP A 137 26.69 -5.86 12.86
N GLU A 138 27.54 -5.81 11.84
CA GLU A 138 27.35 -4.92 10.69
C GLU A 138 26.13 -5.31 9.85
N GLN A 139 25.89 -6.61 9.67
CA GLN A 139 24.68 -7.09 9.01
C GLN A 139 23.43 -6.70 9.79
N GLN A 140 23.44 -6.86 11.13
CA GLN A 140 22.33 -6.42 11.98
C GLN A 140 22.12 -4.91 11.93
N LYS A 141 23.20 -4.11 11.93
CA LYS A 141 23.13 -2.66 11.77
C LYS A 141 22.51 -2.28 10.42
N LEU A 142 22.90 -2.95 9.33
CA LEU A 142 22.32 -2.72 8.01
C LEU A 142 20.82 -3.04 7.98
N VAL A 143 20.42 -4.19 8.55
CA VAL A 143 19.01 -4.56 8.71
C VAL A 143 18.25 -3.46 9.45
N LYS A 144 18.77 -3.03 10.61
CA LYS A 144 18.15 -1.98 11.42
C LYS A 144 17.99 -0.67 10.65
N ILE A 145 19.03 -0.22 9.95
CA ILE A 145 19.00 1.02 9.15
C ILE A 145 17.93 0.95 8.07
N VAL A 146 17.84 -0.18 7.36
CA VAL A 146 16.82 -0.36 6.31
C VAL A 146 15.42 -0.40 6.90
N THR A 147 15.22 -1.08 8.04
CA THR A 147 13.94 -1.11 8.74
C THR A 147 13.53 0.28 9.23
N ASP A 148 14.42 1.00 9.91
CA ASP A 148 14.14 2.32 10.48
C ASP A 148 13.81 3.35 9.39
N LYS A 149 14.63 3.40 8.34
CA LYS A 149 14.43 4.38 7.24
C LYS A 149 13.21 4.06 6.36
N SER A 150 12.64 2.87 6.47
CA SER A 150 11.44 2.52 5.70
C SER A 150 10.17 3.18 6.22
N GLU A 151 10.14 3.65 7.48
CA GLU A 151 8.95 4.22 8.12
C GLU A 151 7.69 3.34 7.94
N GLY A 152 7.88 2.01 7.98
CA GLY A 152 6.80 1.05 7.81
C GLY A 152 6.38 0.77 6.35
N VAL A 153 7.02 1.40 5.37
CA VAL A 153 6.68 1.32 3.95
C VAL A 153 7.50 0.25 3.22
N PHE A 154 6.85 -0.90 2.92
CA PHE A 154 7.47 -2.00 2.17
C PHE A 154 7.98 -1.62 0.78
N LEU A 155 7.37 -0.64 0.12
CA LEU A 155 7.84 -0.16 -1.18
C LEU A 155 9.27 0.38 -1.07
N TRP A 156 9.54 1.18 -0.04
CA TRP A 156 10.87 1.70 0.24
C TRP A 156 11.89 0.57 0.45
N VAL A 157 11.52 -0.43 1.26
CA VAL A 157 12.36 -1.61 1.52
C VAL A 157 12.70 -2.35 0.23
N LYS A 158 11.76 -2.51 -0.70
CA LYS A 158 12.02 -3.14 -2.01
C LYS A 158 13.08 -2.37 -2.80
N PHE A 159 13.10 -1.04 -2.74
CA PHE A 159 14.14 -0.24 -3.38
C PHE A 159 15.48 -0.34 -2.68
N ALA A 160 15.50 -0.31 -1.35
CA ALA A 160 16.71 -0.53 -0.57
C ALA A 160 17.38 -1.87 -0.90
N ILE A 161 16.61 -2.97 -0.93
CA ILE A 161 17.13 -4.29 -1.32
C ILE A 161 17.62 -4.30 -2.76
N LYS A 162 16.95 -3.61 -3.69
CA LYS A 162 17.42 -3.47 -5.09
C LYS A 162 18.77 -2.74 -5.15
N GLU A 163 18.94 -1.65 -4.41
CA GLU A 163 20.22 -0.94 -4.36
C GLU A 163 21.33 -1.77 -3.72
N ILE A 164 21.04 -2.53 -2.65
CA ILE A 164 21.99 -3.48 -2.06
C ILE A 164 22.45 -4.51 -3.11
N ARG A 165 21.53 -5.06 -3.90
CA ARG A 165 21.84 -6.05 -4.95
C ARG A 165 22.64 -5.48 -6.13
N LYS A 166 22.57 -4.18 -6.39
CA LYS A 166 23.30 -3.50 -7.46
C LYS A 166 24.74 -3.14 -7.10
N GLY A 167 25.09 -3.16 -5.81
CA GLY A 167 26.40 -2.70 -5.36
C GLY A 167 27.55 -3.43 -6.05
N PRO A 168 28.56 -2.71 -6.56
CA PRO A 168 29.84 -3.27 -6.95
C PRO A 168 30.37 -4.25 -5.89
N ASN A 169 31.08 -5.28 -6.34
CA ASN A 169 31.70 -6.25 -5.44
C ASN A 169 32.72 -5.62 -4.46
N SER A 170 33.17 -4.39 -4.74
CA SER A 170 34.15 -3.62 -3.97
C SER A 170 33.54 -2.55 -3.06
N ASP A 171 32.23 -2.29 -3.11
CA ASP A 171 31.63 -1.21 -2.31
C ASP A 171 31.95 -1.39 -0.83
N SER A 172 32.40 -0.34 -0.14
CA SER A 172 32.46 -0.38 1.33
C SER A 172 31.04 -0.34 1.93
N ILE A 173 30.91 -0.65 3.22
CA ILE A 173 29.61 -0.52 3.90
C ILE A 173 29.15 0.94 3.92
N GLU A 174 30.07 1.89 4.05
CA GLU A 174 29.80 3.33 4.01
C GLU A 174 29.24 3.78 2.67
N GLU A 175 29.82 3.29 1.55
CA GLU A 175 29.32 3.58 0.20
C GLU A 175 27.91 3.02 -0.02
N LEU A 176 27.65 1.80 0.46
CA LEU A 176 26.32 1.22 0.44
C LEU A 176 25.32 2.06 1.24
N LEU A 177 25.69 2.45 2.47
CA LEU A 177 24.85 3.29 3.32
C LEU A 177 24.62 4.67 2.68
N LEU A 178 25.61 5.24 2.00
CA LEU A 178 25.46 6.49 1.25
C LEU A 178 24.46 6.34 0.10
N ARG A 179 24.49 5.24 -0.64
CA ARG A 179 23.50 4.94 -1.69
C ARG A 179 22.09 4.77 -1.11
N LEU A 180 21.96 4.07 0.02
CA LEU A 180 20.67 3.92 0.72
C LEU A 180 20.15 5.25 1.27
N ARG A 181 21.03 6.17 1.71
CA ARG A 181 20.63 7.52 2.13
C ARG A 181 20.00 8.32 0.99
N LYS A 182 20.47 8.16 -0.24
CA LYS A 182 19.93 8.81 -1.44
C LYS A 182 18.54 8.31 -1.86
N LEU A 183 18.04 7.23 -1.28
CA LEU A 183 16.66 6.81 -1.53
C LEU A 183 15.69 7.81 -0.87
N PRO A 184 14.73 8.37 -1.63
CA PRO A 184 13.70 9.24 -1.06
C PRO A 184 12.88 8.49 -0.01
N VAL A 185 12.39 9.19 1.01
CA VAL A 185 11.65 8.59 2.13
C VAL A 185 10.14 8.73 1.96
N ASP A 186 9.68 9.81 1.33
CA ASP A 186 8.26 10.04 1.04
C ASP A 186 7.81 9.37 -0.26
N LEU A 187 6.53 9.02 -0.29
CA LEU A 187 5.93 8.28 -1.40
C LEU A 187 6.00 9.06 -2.72
N LYS A 188 5.81 10.39 -2.70
CA LYS A 188 5.86 11.25 -3.89
C LYS A 188 7.24 11.21 -4.53
N ASN A 189 8.29 11.50 -3.76
CA ASN A 189 9.66 11.48 -4.27
C ASN A 189 10.09 10.05 -4.66
N MET A 190 9.51 9.02 -4.06
CA MET A 190 9.66 7.63 -4.52
C MET A 190 9.03 7.40 -5.89
N PHE A 191 7.85 7.95 -6.17
CA PHE A 191 7.26 7.91 -7.51
C PHE A 191 8.08 8.70 -8.53
N GLU A 192 8.54 9.91 -8.19
CA GLU A 192 9.42 10.71 -9.06
C GLU A 192 10.73 9.97 -9.36
N TYR A 193 11.33 9.34 -8.34
CA TYR A 193 12.51 8.50 -8.49
C TYR A 193 12.28 7.29 -9.40
N MET A 194 11.10 6.65 -9.29
CA MET A 194 10.72 5.54 -10.18
C MET A 194 10.57 6.01 -11.63
N ILE A 195 9.85 7.11 -11.85
CA ILE A 195 9.59 7.68 -13.17
C ILE A 195 10.89 8.15 -13.82
N GLY A 196 11.74 8.85 -13.08
CA GLY A 196 13.04 9.34 -13.57
C GLY A 196 14.01 8.24 -13.99
N ARG A 197 13.79 7.00 -13.55
CA ARG A 197 14.59 5.82 -13.95
C ARG A 197 14.02 5.07 -15.15
N ILE A 198 12.84 5.44 -15.64
CA ILE A 198 12.34 4.94 -16.91
C ILE A 198 13.21 5.55 -18.02
N PRO A 199 13.77 4.76 -18.96
CA PRO A 199 14.56 5.31 -20.05
C PRO A 199 13.74 6.33 -20.85
N GLN A 200 14.38 7.40 -21.31
CA GLN A 200 13.71 8.56 -21.88
C GLN A 200 12.74 8.20 -23.01
N ASP A 201 13.10 7.24 -23.87
CA ASP A 201 12.27 6.72 -24.96
C ASP A 201 10.95 6.08 -24.51
N TYR A 202 10.91 5.58 -23.26
CA TYR A 202 9.73 4.96 -22.67
C TYR A 202 8.97 5.91 -21.75
N GLN A 203 9.51 7.07 -21.38
CA GLN A 203 8.84 8.00 -20.45
C GLN A 203 7.54 8.54 -21.03
N GLN A 204 7.52 8.91 -22.31
CA GLN A 204 6.29 9.38 -22.97
C GLN A 204 5.21 8.29 -22.99
N ARG A 205 5.59 7.04 -23.28
CA ARG A 205 4.67 5.90 -23.24
C ARG A 205 4.19 5.59 -21.83
N ALA A 206 5.08 5.63 -20.84
CA ALA A 206 4.72 5.43 -19.44
C ALA A 206 3.74 6.50 -18.96
N MET A 207 3.97 7.77 -19.29
CA MET A 207 3.03 8.86 -18.98
C MET A 207 1.69 8.68 -19.69
N LEU A 208 1.67 8.20 -20.94
CA LEU A 208 0.41 7.89 -21.63
C LEU A 208 -0.33 6.76 -20.91
N TYR A 209 0.35 5.70 -20.48
CA TYR A 209 -0.27 4.64 -19.70
C TYR A 209 -0.81 5.16 -18.35
N PHE A 210 -0.04 5.98 -17.64
CA PHE A 210 -0.51 6.60 -16.39
C PHE A 210 -1.72 7.49 -16.62
N ARG A 211 -1.75 8.26 -17.71
CA ARG A 211 -2.93 9.06 -18.08
C ARG A 211 -4.13 8.20 -18.44
N LEU A 212 -3.96 7.14 -19.23
CA LEU A 212 -5.06 6.23 -19.56
C LEU A 212 -5.62 5.56 -18.30
N LEU A 213 -4.75 5.14 -17.37
CA LEU A 213 -5.16 4.59 -16.09
C LEU A 213 -5.84 5.63 -15.18
N ALA A 214 -5.47 6.91 -15.29
CA ALA A 214 -6.10 8.00 -14.54
C ALA A 214 -7.43 8.47 -15.16
N ILE A 215 -7.55 8.41 -16.49
CA ILE A 215 -8.75 8.79 -17.24
C ILE A 215 -9.85 7.70 -17.15
N GLU A 216 -9.50 6.46 -16.79
CA GLU A 216 -10.52 5.46 -16.41
C GLU A 216 -11.09 5.67 -14.99
N GLY A 217 -10.68 6.75 -14.28
CA GLY A 217 -11.46 7.33 -13.18
C GLY A 217 -12.71 8.05 -13.72
N PRO A 218 -13.82 8.12 -12.96
CA PRO A 218 -15.07 8.66 -13.50
C PRO A 218 -14.87 10.08 -14.03
N GLU A 219 -15.28 10.32 -15.28
CA GLU A 219 -15.39 11.65 -15.85
C GLU A 219 -16.41 12.47 -15.04
N GLN A 220 -15.90 13.55 -14.44
CA GLN A 220 -16.54 14.81 -13.99
C GLN A 220 -18.06 14.86 -13.84
#